data_AF-A0AAE4J7C3-F1
#
_entry.id   AF-A0AAE4J7C3-F1
#
_cell.length_a   1.000
_cell.length_b   1.000
_cell.length_c   1.000
_cell.angle_alpha   90.00
_cell.angle_beta   90.00
_cell.angle_gamma   90.00
#
_symmetry.space_group_name_H-M   'P 1'
#
loop_
_entity.id
_entity.type
_entity.pdbx_description
1 polymer ?
#
loop_
_entity_poly.entity_id
_entity_poly.type
_entity_poly.pdbx_seq_one_letter_code
_entity_poly.pdbx_strand_id
1 'polypeptide(L)'
;MNNKIPNNVIGAVSSVLSEHYFSHTSLNSLFMESGAPGEVPMGNCETKCSNWLKICNEDDSIDAISVLGSIIQNYMDLPPNSYSRAGAGSTVEYGQKRIIDALSKNQLVYRLNGFITKSGSTPISKTLEDYLKSGDYSSIENEFLRAVENIQTDPHASVTAACAIIESALKCYIEKFDLPMPQKLNVAPLWAAVQPSLNLNADATLADDQHKILKGISSIIDGIGAFRSHIGSAHGRGQNPPQIVVAEARLAVNASHTLVVFIMDVIHANKI
;
A
#
# COMPACT_ATOMS: atom_id res chain seq x y z
N MET A 1 16.51 -16.40 -10.54
CA MET A 1 17.08 -16.06 -9.21
C MET A 1 16.23 -16.78 -8.17
N ASN A 2 16.86 -17.46 -7.22
CA ASN A 2 16.23 -18.45 -6.36
C ASN A 2 15.20 -17.79 -5.41
N ASN A 3 13.91 -17.77 -5.78
CA ASN A 3 12.82 -17.18 -4.98
C ASN A 3 12.28 -18.20 -3.97
N LYS A 4 13.18 -18.86 -3.23
CA LYS A 4 12.84 -19.88 -2.25
C LYS A 4 12.59 -19.26 -0.89
N ILE A 5 11.59 -19.77 -0.19
CA ILE A 5 11.28 -19.43 1.19
C ILE A 5 12.42 -19.91 2.10
N PRO A 6 13.04 -19.03 2.90
CA PRO A 6 14.09 -19.43 3.83
C PRO A 6 13.60 -20.38 4.94
N ASN A 7 14.43 -21.34 5.35
CA ASN A 7 14.04 -22.37 6.34
C ASN A 7 13.58 -21.81 7.69
N ASN A 8 14.18 -20.74 8.17
CA ASN A 8 13.75 -20.08 9.41
C ASN A 8 12.38 -19.37 9.25
N VAL A 9 12.04 -18.88 8.05
CA VAL A 9 10.71 -18.35 7.72
C VAL A 9 9.69 -19.48 7.71
N ILE A 10 10.01 -20.61 7.05
CA ILE A 10 9.18 -21.82 7.07
C ILE A 10 8.88 -22.24 8.51
N GLY A 11 9.89 -22.33 9.37
CA GLY A 11 9.72 -22.70 10.77
C GLY A 11 8.88 -21.71 11.57
N ALA A 12 9.07 -20.40 11.39
CA ALA A 12 8.29 -19.38 12.06
C ALA A 12 6.80 -19.44 11.67
N VAL A 13 6.52 -19.49 10.37
CA VAL A 13 5.15 -19.52 9.82
C VAL A 13 4.45 -20.82 10.21
N SER A 14 5.13 -21.97 10.11
CA SER A 14 4.55 -23.26 10.45
C SER A 14 4.12 -23.31 11.91
N SER A 15 4.97 -22.85 12.83
CA SER A 15 4.67 -22.78 14.26
C SER A 15 3.45 -21.87 14.52
N VAL A 16 3.48 -20.63 14.00
CA VAL A 16 2.42 -19.64 14.24
C VAL A 16 1.07 -20.07 13.66
N LEU A 17 1.02 -20.53 12.39
CA LEU A 17 -0.23 -20.90 11.76
C LEU A 17 -0.81 -22.21 12.32
N SER A 18 0.07 -23.16 12.68
CA SER A 18 -0.40 -24.41 13.30
C SER A 18 -1.06 -24.18 14.65
N GLU A 19 -0.52 -23.25 15.44
CA GLU A 19 -1.10 -22.81 16.71
C GLU A 19 -2.41 -22.04 16.46
N HIS A 20 -2.40 -21.06 15.54
CA HIS A 20 -3.57 -20.21 15.29
C HIS A 20 -4.80 -20.96 14.74
N TYR A 21 -4.60 -21.80 13.72
CA TYR A 21 -5.71 -22.51 13.09
C TYR A 21 -6.06 -23.81 13.82
N PHE A 22 -5.05 -24.50 14.40
CA PHE A 22 -5.16 -25.78 15.11
C PHE A 22 -6.13 -26.79 14.47
N SER A 23 -6.20 -26.83 13.13
CA SER A 23 -7.17 -27.59 12.37
C SER A 23 -6.55 -28.04 11.06
N HIS A 24 -6.47 -29.36 10.87
CA HIS A 24 -5.95 -29.94 9.63
C HIS A 24 -6.77 -29.51 8.41
N THR A 25 -8.10 -29.51 8.52
CA THR A 25 -8.98 -29.10 7.41
C THR A 25 -8.78 -27.64 7.05
N SER A 26 -8.70 -26.75 8.06
CA SER A 26 -8.52 -25.31 7.82
C SER A 26 -7.17 -25.01 7.17
N LEU A 27 -6.10 -25.69 7.61
CA LEU A 27 -4.79 -25.55 6.98
C LEU A 27 -4.77 -26.11 5.55
N ASN A 28 -5.44 -27.24 5.31
CA ASN A 28 -5.53 -27.79 3.95
C ASN A 28 -6.21 -26.80 3.00
N SER A 29 -7.37 -26.25 3.38
CA SER A 29 -8.07 -25.23 2.59
C SER A 29 -7.20 -24.01 2.35
N LEU A 30 -6.56 -23.47 3.40
CA LEU A 30 -5.71 -22.29 3.30
C LEU A 30 -4.59 -22.47 2.26
N PHE A 31 -3.86 -23.58 2.33
CA PHE A 31 -2.74 -23.83 1.41
C PHE A 31 -3.22 -24.07 -0.02
N MET A 32 -4.28 -24.86 -0.21
CA MET A 32 -4.82 -25.13 -1.55
C MET A 32 -5.39 -23.87 -2.21
N GLU A 33 -6.15 -23.06 -1.46
CA GLU A 33 -6.69 -21.77 -1.93
C GLU A 33 -5.58 -20.76 -2.24
N SER A 34 -4.45 -20.84 -1.53
CA SER A 34 -3.26 -20.02 -1.77
C SER A 34 -2.41 -20.50 -2.94
N GLY A 35 -2.82 -21.56 -3.66
CA GLY A 35 -2.10 -22.09 -4.82
C GLY A 35 -0.88 -22.94 -4.48
N ALA A 36 -0.80 -23.50 -3.27
CA ALA A 36 0.27 -24.42 -2.91
C ALA A 36 0.12 -25.75 -3.68
N PRO A 37 1.18 -26.25 -4.34
CA PRO A 37 1.09 -27.42 -5.20
C PRO A 37 1.15 -28.74 -4.41
N GLY A 38 0.86 -29.83 -5.10
CA GLY A 38 0.99 -31.19 -4.57
C GLY A 38 -0.17 -31.65 -3.69
N GLU A 39 -0.03 -32.89 -3.21
CA GLU A 39 -0.98 -33.53 -2.30
C GLU A 39 -0.76 -33.06 -0.85
N VAL A 40 -1.81 -33.20 -0.03
CA VAL A 40 -1.77 -32.80 1.38
C VAL A 40 -0.67 -33.57 2.13
N PRO A 41 0.34 -32.89 2.69
CA PRO A 41 1.44 -33.57 3.40
C PRO A 41 0.98 -34.26 4.70
N MET A 42 1.69 -35.32 5.08
CA MET A 42 1.46 -36.02 6.35
C MET A 42 2.12 -35.31 7.54
N GLY A 43 1.63 -35.61 8.76
CA GLY A 43 2.17 -35.10 10.02
C GLY A 43 1.17 -34.25 10.81
N ASN A 44 1.60 -33.74 11.97
CA ASN A 44 0.83 -32.77 12.75
C ASN A 44 0.72 -31.43 11.99
N CYS A 45 -0.14 -30.51 12.45
CA CYS A 45 -0.39 -29.22 11.78
C CYS A 45 0.90 -28.45 11.45
N GLU A 46 1.85 -28.38 12.38
CA GLU A 46 3.12 -27.69 12.18
C GLU A 46 4.00 -28.38 11.11
N THR A 47 4.18 -29.69 11.23
CA THR A 47 4.97 -30.50 10.29
C THR A 47 4.37 -30.44 8.89
N LYS A 48 3.04 -30.47 8.80
CA LYS A 48 2.30 -30.34 7.54
C LYS A 48 2.56 -28.98 6.89
N CYS A 49 2.38 -27.87 7.61
CA CYS A 49 2.69 -26.53 7.11
C CYS A 49 4.13 -26.45 6.61
N SER A 50 5.09 -26.96 7.41
CA SER A 50 6.51 -26.94 7.07
C SER A 50 6.80 -27.69 5.78
N ASN A 51 6.25 -28.89 5.63
CA ASN A 51 6.46 -29.72 4.46
C ASN A 51 5.84 -29.10 3.20
N TRP A 52 4.66 -28.49 3.32
CA TRP A 52 4.01 -27.87 2.17
C TRP A 52 4.78 -26.66 1.65
N LEU A 53 5.27 -25.79 2.55
CA LEU A 53 6.13 -24.67 2.16
C LEU A 53 7.45 -25.14 1.51
N LYS A 54 7.98 -26.32 1.90
CA LYS A 54 9.14 -26.92 1.22
C LYS A 54 8.78 -27.44 -0.16
N ILE A 55 7.62 -28.08 -0.33
CA ILE A 55 7.11 -28.47 -1.65
C ILE A 55 6.98 -27.23 -2.54
N CYS A 56 6.49 -26.10 -2.02
CA CYS A 56 6.45 -24.85 -2.78
C CYS A 56 7.82 -24.39 -3.27
N ASN A 57 8.89 -24.62 -2.49
CA ASN A 57 10.27 -24.30 -2.88
C ASN A 57 10.87 -25.28 -3.90
N GLU A 58 10.30 -26.46 -4.05
CA GLU A 58 10.77 -27.51 -4.96
C GLU A 58 10.07 -27.46 -6.32
N ASP A 59 8.90 -26.85 -6.39
CA ASP A 59 8.14 -26.67 -7.62
C ASP A 59 8.54 -25.37 -8.34
N ASP A 60 9.32 -25.51 -9.42
CA ASP A 60 9.80 -24.39 -10.23
C ASP A 60 8.68 -23.69 -11.03
N SER A 61 7.47 -24.25 -11.08
CA SER A 61 6.32 -23.66 -11.80
C SER A 61 5.58 -22.58 -11.01
N ILE A 62 5.89 -22.43 -9.72
CA ILE A 62 5.22 -21.48 -8.84
C ILE A 62 6.19 -20.44 -8.26
N ASP A 63 5.65 -19.30 -7.88
CA ASP A 63 6.35 -18.34 -7.06
C ASP A 63 6.12 -18.63 -5.57
N ALA A 64 7.05 -19.36 -4.96
CA ALA A 64 6.95 -19.77 -3.56
C ALA A 64 6.80 -18.59 -2.58
N ILE A 65 7.39 -17.42 -2.87
CA ILE A 65 7.26 -16.24 -2.01
C ILE A 65 5.86 -15.61 -2.14
N SER A 66 5.29 -15.60 -3.34
CA SER A 66 3.93 -15.12 -3.57
C SER A 66 2.88 -16.05 -2.92
N VAL A 67 3.09 -17.37 -3.00
CA VAL A 67 2.26 -18.37 -2.30
C VAL A 67 2.37 -18.21 -0.78
N LEU A 68 3.59 -18.06 -0.25
CA LEU A 68 3.81 -17.78 1.18
C LEU A 68 3.03 -16.54 1.65
N GLY A 69 3.11 -15.47 0.87
CA GLY A 69 2.41 -14.22 1.16
C GLY A 69 0.90 -14.40 1.27
N SER A 70 0.31 -15.13 0.32
CA SER A 70 -1.12 -15.48 0.33
C SER A 70 -1.51 -16.32 1.55
N ILE A 71 -0.67 -17.29 1.92
CA ILE A 71 -0.89 -18.17 3.09
C ILE A 71 -0.94 -17.37 4.39
N ILE A 72 -0.04 -16.40 4.58
CA ILE A 72 0.07 -15.66 5.84
C ILE A 72 -0.84 -14.43 5.90
N GLN A 73 -1.45 -14.01 4.78
CA GLN A 73 -2.22 -12.78 4.67
C GLN A 73 -3.29 -12.64 5.75
N ASN A 74 -4.18 -13.63 5.86
CA ASN A 74 -5.32 -13.59 6.79
C ASN A 74 -4.91 -13.52 8.26
N TYR A 75 -3.67 -13.90 8.59
CA TYR A 75 -3.11 -13.82 9.93
C TYR A 75 -2.36 -12.50 10.15
N MET A 76 -1.57 -12.08 9.17
CA MET A 76 -0.72 -10.89 9.23
C MET A 76 -1.52 -9.58 9.16
N ASP A 77 -2.69 -9.59 8.52
CA ASP A 77 -3.53 -8.39 8.35
C ASP A 77 -4.55 -8.21 9.50
N LEU A 78 -4.52 -9.09 10.52
CA LEU A 78 -5.35 -8.95 11.72
C LEU A 78 -4.89 -7.76 12.58
N PRO A 79 -5.82 -7.03 13.22
CA PRO A 79 -5.48 -5.90 14.07
C PRO A 79 -4.69 -6.32 15.33
N PRO A 80 -3.86 -5.43 15.90
CA PRO A 80 -2.89 -5.74 16.98
C PRO A 80 -3.47 -6.31 18.30
N ASN A 81 -4.80 -6.35 18.47
CA ASN A 81 -5.47 -6.86 19.67
C ASN A 81 -6.41 -8.04 19.37
N SER A 82 -6.31 -8.66 18.20
CA SER A 82 -7.06 -9.88 17.91
C SER A 82 -6.58 -11.03 18.81
N TYR A 83 -7.53 -11.72 19.43
CA TYR A 83 -7.24 -12.95 20.13
C TYR A 83 -6.91 -14.05 19.12
N SER A 84 -5.74 -14.66 19.30
CA SER A 84 -5.45 -15.95 18.70
C SER A 84 -6.50 -16.94 19.20
N ARG A 85 -7.09 -17.77 18.33
CA ARG A 85 -7.99 -18.86 18.77
C ARG A 85 -7.26 -19.95 19.56
N ALA A 86 -5.95 -19.83 19.74
CA ALA A 86 -5.12 -20.80 20.44
C ALA A 86 -4.96 -20.43 21.93
N GLY A 87 -5.31 -21.36 22.81
CA GLY A 87 -5.06 -21.24 24.23
C GLY A 87 -3.58 -21.43 24.54
N ALA A 88 -2.86 -20.33 24.82
CA ALA A 88 -1.67 -20.26 25.67
C ALA A 88 -1.08 -18.83 25.72
N GLY A 89 -1.91 -17.80 25.95
CA GLY A 89 -1.41 -16.45 26.28
C GLY A 89 -0.55 -15.73 25.22
N SER A 90 -0.45 -16.26 23.99
CA SER A 90 0.21 -15.64 22.85
C SER A 90 -0.79 -14.76 22.08
N THR A 91 -0.52 -13.46 22.00
CA THR A 91 -1.33 -12.54 21.18
C THR A 91 -1.03 -12.75 19.69
N VAL A 92 -1.96 -12.37 18.81
CA VAL A 92 -1.70 -12.36 17.37
C VAL A 92 -0.42 -11.54 17.05
N GLU A 93 -0.21 -10.44 17.79
CA GLU A 93 0.98 -9.60 17.74
C GLU A 93 2.29 -10.38 17.98
N TYR A 94 2.31 -11.31 18.94
CA TYR A 94 3.51 -12.13 19.18
C TYR A 94 3.86 -13.00 17.96
N GLY A 95 2.85 -13.66 17.37
CA GLY A 95 3.05 -14.47 16.17
C GLY A 95 3.42 -13.62 14.95
N GLN A 96 2.80 -12.44 14.78
CA GLN A 96 3.13 -11.48 13.72
C GLN A 96 4.59 -11.03 13.86
N LYS A 97 5.01 -10.62 15.06
CA LYS A 97 6.40 -10.24 15.36
C LYS A 97 7.37 -11.38 15.04
N ARG A 98 7.04 -12.62 15.41
CA ARG A 98 7.88 -13.78 15.10
C ARG A 98 8.07 -14.01 13.59
N ILE A 99 7.00 -13.85 12.81
CA ILE A 99 7.06 -13.95 11.34
C ILE A 99 7.88 -12.79 10.76
N ILE A 100 7.65 -11.55 11.21
CA ILE A 100 8.38 -10.35 10.78
C ILE A 100 9.89 -10.49 11.08
N ASP A 101 10.25 -10.96 12.27
CA ASP A 101 11.64 -11.17 12.67
C ASP A 101 12.32 -12.27 11.84
N ALA A 102 11.57 -13.30 11.43
CA ALA A 102 12.10 -14.34 10.54
C ALA A 102 12.29 -13.84 9.10
N LEU A 103 11.34 -13.07 8.57
CA LEU A 103 11.43 -12.44 7.25
C LEU A 103 12.61 -11.45 7.20
N SER A 104 12.72 -10.56 8.19
CA SER A 104 13.75 -9.51 8.22
C SER A 104 15.18 -10.07 8.23
N LYS A 105 15.43 -11.18 8.94
CA LYS A 105 16.72 -11.91 8.94
C LYS A 105 17.16 -12.39 7.55
N ASN A 106 16.22 -12.54 6.62
CA ASN A 106 16.49 -12.99 5.26
C ASN A 106 16.33 -11.88 4.23
N GLN A 107 16.35 -10.62 4.68
CA GLN A 107 16.05 -9.49 3.83
C GLN A 107 14.70 -9.69 3.13
N LEU A 108 13.64 -10.02 3.87
CA LEU A 108 12.27 -10.05 3.38
C LEU A 108 11.39 -9.16 4.27
N VAL A 109 10.36 -8.55 3.68
CA VAL A 109 9.41 -7.66 4.37
C VAL A 109 8.01 -8.04 3.93
N TYR A 110 7.13 -8.32 4.89
CA TYR A 110 5.71 -8.47 4.64
C TYR A 110 5.04 -7.10 4.46
N ARG A 111 4.11 -7.01 3.51
CA ARG A 111 3.26 -5.86 3.21
C ARG A 111 1.80 -6.33 3.20
N LEU A 112 0.88 -5.41 3.49
CA LEU A 112 -0.55 -5.68 3.53
C LEU A 112 -1.02 -6.39 2.24
N ASN A 113 -2.03 -7.24 2.36
CA ASN A 113 -2.58 -8.04 1.26
C ASN A 113 -1.63 -9.13 0.73
N GLY A 114 -0.80 -9.70 1.61
CA GLY A 114 -0.04 -10.90 1.25
C GLY A 114 1.19 -10.66 0.39
N PHE A 115 1.71 -9.43 0.29
CA PHE A 115 2.92 -9.17 -0.50
C PHE A 115 4.18 -9.35 0.33
N ILE A 116 5.17 -10.07 -0.19
CA ILE A 116 6.50 -10.22 0.43
C ILE A 116 7.56 -9.69 -0.53
N THR A 117 8.34 -8.70 -0.09
CA THR A 117 9.39 -8.05 -0.89
C THR A 117 10.76 -8.18 -0.23
N LYS A 118 11.86 -7.89 -0.93
CA LYS A 118 13.21 -7.95 -0.34
C LYS A 118 13.50 -6.74 0.56
N SER A 119 14.14 -6.92 1.70
CA SER A 119 14.62 -5.81 2.54
C SER A 119 15.75 -5.10 1.80
N GLY A 120 15.69 -3.76 1.72
CA GLY A 120 16.50 -2.97 0.80
C GLY A 120 15.82 -2.71 -0.56
N SER A 121 14.76 -3.45 -0.90
CA SER A 121 13.64 -2.84 -1.62
C SER A 121 12.80 -2.10 -0.57
N THR A 122 13.32 -0.95 -0.13
CA THR A 122 12.38 0.14 0.14
C THR A 122 11.49 0.22 -1.11
N PRO A 123 10.16 0.26 -1.00
CA PRO A 123 9.44 0.85 -2.10
C PRO A 123 10.13 2.20 -2.31
N ILE A 124 10.50 2.52 -3.56
CA ILE A 124 11.24 3.74 -3.90
C ILE A 124 10.57 4.98 -3.25
N SER A 125 9.29 4.82 -2.91
CA SER A 125 8.44 5.69 -2.10
C SER A 125 7.86 4.91 -0.89
N LYS A 126 7.82 5.47 0.32
CA LYS A 126 6.85 4.99 1.33
C LYS A 126 5.47 4.93 0.69
N THR A 127 4.67 3.91 0.99
CA THR A 127 3.30 3.92 0.46
C THR A 127 2.53 5.04 1.13
N LEU A 128 1.53 5.60 0.45
CA LEU A 128 0.65 6.58 1.06
C LEU A 128 0.01 6.02 2.33
N GLU A 129 -0.34 4.73 2.34
CA GLU A 129 -0.87 4.01 3.49
C GLU A 129 0.11 4.01 4.69
N ASP A 130 1.42 3.87 4.46
CA ASP A 130 2.43 3.95 5.52
C ASP A 130 2.40 5.32 6.23
N TYR A 131 2.09 6.38 5.49
CA TYR A 131 1.97 7.73 6.04
C TYR A 131 0.69 7.95 6.82
N LEU A 132 -0.44 7.47 6.29
CA LEU A 132 -1.75 7.61 6.92
C LEU A 132 -1.79 6.95 8.31
N LYS A 133 -1.12 5.80 8.47
CA LYS A 133 -1.01 5.11 9.77
C LYS A 133 -0.13 5.84 10.80
N SER A 134 0.65 6.83 10.38
CA SER A 134 1.67 7.49 11.23
C SER A 134 1.24 8.85 11.81
N GLY A 135 0.02 9.32 11.53
CA GLY A 135 -0.50 10.60 12.01
C GLY A 135 -2.03 10.75 11.82
N ASP A 136 -2.58 11.90 12.21
CA ASP A 136 -4.01 12.21 12.01
C ASP A 136 -4.23 12.80 10.61
N TYR A 137 -4.25 11.92 9.61
CA TYR A 137 -4.47 12.27 8.20
C TYR A 137 -5.79 11.71 7.67
N SER A 138 -6.80 11.65 8.52
CA SER A 138 -8.10 11.03 8.28
C SER A 138 -8.75 11.48 6.95
N SER A 139 -8.65 12.76 6.59
CA SER A 139 -9.18 13.29 5.33
C SER A 139 -8.42 12.81 4.08
N ILE A 140 -7.12 12.55 4.19
CA ILE A 140 -6.29 12.01 3.09
C ILE A 140 -6.55 10.51 2.95
N GLU A 141 -6.70 9.80 4.07
CA GLU A 141 -7.03 8.36 4.11
C GLU A 141 -8.39 8.05 3.50
N ASN A 142 -9.41 8.83 3.86
CA ASN A 142 -10.75 8.67 3.30
C ASN A 142 -10.76 8.82 1.78
N GLU A 143 -10.05 9.81 1.23
CA GLU A 143 -9.96 9.98 -0.23
C GLU A 143 -9.11 8.91 -0.90
N PHE A 144 -8.07 8.41 -0.24
CA PHE A 144 -7.29 7.26 -0.72
C PHE A 144 -8.17 6.02 -0.89
N LEU A 145 -8.91 5.63 0.15
CA LEU A 145 -9.80 4.49 0.10
C LEU A 145 -10.87 4.66 -0.99
N ARG A 146 -11.51 5.83 -1.03
CA ARG A 146 -12.50 6.16 -2.07
C ARG A 146 -11.94 6.06 -3.49
N ALA A 147 -10.69 6.46 -3.70
CA ALA A 147 -10.05 6.39 -5.02
C ALA A 147 -9.82 4.94 -5.47
N VAL A 148 -9.36 4.08 -4.57
CA VAL A 148 -9.01 2.68 -4.87
C VAL A 148 -10.26 1.80 -4.97
N GLU A 149 -11.20 1.92 -4.04
CA GLU A 149 -12.41 1.06 -3.97
C GLU A 149 -13.33 1.24 -5.17
N ASN A 150 -13.45 2.46 -5.69
CA ASN A 150 -14.37 2.77 -6.79
C ASN A 150 -13.77 2.50 -8.18
N ILE A 151 -12.50 2.09 -8.29
CA ILE A 151 -11.79 2.15 -9.58
C ILE A 151 -12.39 1.21 -10.64
N GLN A 152 -13.00 0.11 -10.21
CA GLN A 152 -13.66 -0.87 -11.06
C GLN A 152 -15.17 -0.59 -11.23
N THR A 153 -15.81 -0.08 -10.18
CA THR A 153 -17.27 0.03 -10.08
C THR A 153 -17.80 1.40 -10.47
N ASP A 154 -17.06 2.46 -10.13
CA ASP A 154 -17.35 3.85 -10.47
C ASP A 154 -16.05 4.64 -10.73
N PRO A 155 -15.44 4.49 -11.92
CA PRO A 155 -14.17 5.16 -12.24
C PRO A 155 -14.25 6.69 -12.20
N HIS A 156 -15.44 7.28 -12.38
CA HIS A 156 -15.68 8.71 -12.21
C HIS A 156 -15.54 9.17 -10.76
N ALA A 157 -16.06 8.38 -9.83
CA ALA A 157 -15.88 8.61 -8.40
C ALA A 157 -14.40 8.48 -8.01
N SER A 158 -13.67 7.52 -8.60
CA SER A 158 -12.22 7.40 -8.39
C SER A 158 -11.43 8.63 -8.87
N VAL A 159 -11.75 9.18 -10.05
CA VAL A 159 -11.12 10.43 -10.53
C VAL A 159 -11.42 11.61 -9.59
N THR A 160 -12.64 11.65 -9.05
CA THR A 160 -13.04 12.68 -8.10
C THR A 160 -12.22 12.60 -6.81
N ALA A 161 -12.09 11.39 -6.26
CA ALA A 161 -11.27 11.13 -5.08
C ALA A 161 -9.77 11.39 -5.34
N ALA A 162 -9.27 11.06 -6.54
CA ALA A 162 -7.88 11.33 -6.94
C ALA A 162 -7.53 12.82 -6.95
N CYS A 163 -8.47 13.69 -7.31
CA CYS A 163 -8.26 15.13 -7.21
C CYS A 163 -8.40 15.62 -5.75
N ALA A 164 -9.40 15.10 -5.02
CA ALA A 164 -9.65 15.48 -3.63
C ALA A 164 -8.49 15.12 -2.70
N ILE A 165 -7.81 13.99 -2.92
CA ILE A 165 -6.65 13.60 -2.12
C ILE A 165 -5.47 14.57 -2.29
N ILE A 166 -5.24 15.09 -3.50
CA ILE A 166 -4.23 16.13 -3.73
C ILE A 166 -4.61 17.40 -2.97
N GLU A 167 -5.88 17.82 -3.09
CA GLU A 167 -6.37 19.02 -2.40
C GLU A 167 -6.21 18.90 -0.88
N SER A 168 -6.53 17.74 -0.30
CA SER A 168 -6.35 17.47 1.13
C SER A 168 -4.87 17.50 1.55
N ALA A 169 -3.98 16.88 0.77
CA ALA A 169 -2.55 16.88 1.05
C ALA A 169 -1.94 18.28 0.98
N LEU A 170 -2.33 19.08 -0.02
CA LEU A 170 -1.84 20.46 -0.16
C LEU A 170 -2.36 21.38 0.94
N LYS A 171 -3.63 21.24 1.37
CA LYS A 171 -4.16 21.97 2.53
C LYS A 171 -3.38 21.64 3.80
N CYS A 172 -3.14 20.35 4.04
CA CYS A 172 -2.36 19.90 5.19
C CYS A 172 -0.93 20.48 5.17
N TYR A 173 -0.30 20.53 4.00
CA TYR A 173 0.99 21.19 3.84
C TYR A 173 0.91 22.68 4.20
N ILE A 174 -0.05 23.42 3.62
CA ILE A 174 -0.23 24.86 3.86
C ILE A 174 -0.42 25.13 5.36
N GLU A 175 -1.27 24.35 6.03
CA GLU A 175 -1.53 24.46 7.47
C GLU A 175 -0.28 24.15 8.29
N LYS A 176 0.46 23.11 7.95
CA LYS A 176 1.65 22.69 8.72
C LYS A 176 2.82 23.67 8.62
N PHE A 177 2.96 24.36 7.50
CA PHE A 177 4.04 25.32 7.27
C PHE A 177 3.57 26.79 7.37
N ASP A 178 2.39 27.03 7.95
CA ASP A 178 1.81 28.37 8.16
C ASP A 178 1.80 29.25 6.89
N LEU A 179 1.49 28.65 5.74
CA LEU A 179 1.42 29.37 4.46
C LEU A 179 0.05 30.07 4.30
N PRO A 180 -0.02 31.17 3.52
CA PRO A 180 -1.29 31.81 3.21
C PRO A 180 -2.21 30.89 2.41
N MET A 181 -3.35 30.52 2.99
CA MET A 181 -4.38 29.73 2.30
C MET A 181 -5.00 30.54 1.15
N PRO A 182 -5.07 30.01 -0.08
CA PRO A 182 -5.72 30.70 -1.20
C PRO A 182 -7.24 30.80 -0.99
N GLN A 183 -7.87 31.81 -1.60
CA GLN A 183 -9.33 31.97 -1.54
C GLN A 183 -10.09 30.84 -2.26
N LYS A 184 -9.54 30.35 -3.38
CA LYS A 184 -10.09 29.21 -4.13
C LYS A 184 -9.37 27.96 -3.68
N LEU A 185 -10.12 26.97 -3.18
CA LEU A 185 -9.57 25.73 -2.61
C LEU A 185 -9.51 24.56 -3.61
N ASN A 186 -9.44 24.89 -4.90
CA ASN A 186 -9.24 23.92 -5.97
C ASN A 186 -7.75 23.56 -6.08
N VAL A 187 -7.46 22.39 -6.66
CA VAL A 187 -6.09 21.85 -6.72
C VAL A 187 -5.02 22.81 -7.28
N ALA A 188 -5.31 23.55 -8.36
CA ALA A 188 -4.33 24.45 -8.97
C ALA A 188 -3.95 25.66 -8.09
N PRO A 189 -4.90 26.44 -7.53
CA PRO A 189 -4.58 27.46 -6.53
C PRO A 189 -3.82 26.95 -5.30
N LEU A 190 -4.18 25.77 -4.79
CA LEU A 190 -3.48 25.15 -3.66
C LEU A 190 -2.04 24.81 -4.04
N TRP A 191 -1.81 24.26 -5.23
CA TRP A 191 -0.47 23.95 -5.71
C TRP A 191 0.38 25.21 -5.89
N ALA A 192 -0.21 26.28 -6.43
CA ALA A 192 0.48 27.57 -6.58
C ALA A 192 0.93 28.17 -5.23
N ALA A 193 0.22 27.88 -4.14
CA ALA A 193 0.62 28.30 -2.79
C ALA A 193 1.76 27.42 -2.23
N VAL A 194 1.76 26.11 -2.53
CA VAL A 194 2.74 25.15 -2.01
C VAL A 194 4.05 25.16 -2.79
N GLN A 195 4.00 25.13 -4.13
CA GLN A 195 5.18 24.93 -5.00
C GLN A 195 6.35 25.87 -4.67
N PRO A 196 6.15 27.20 -4.45
CA PRO A 196 7.25 28.11 -4.17
C PRO A 196 7.95 27.86 -2.83
N SER A 197 7.27 27.19 -1.88
CA SER A 197 7.82 26.86 -0.56
C SER A 197 8.67 25.57 -0.56
N LEU A 198 8.64 24.81 -1.65
CA LEU A 198 9.44 23.59 -1.78
C LEU A 198 10.91 23.98 -1.98
N ASN A 199 11.73 23.75 -0.96
CA ASN A 199 13.17 24.02 -1.04
C ASN A 199 13.82 23.14 -2.11
N LEU A 200 14.44 23.78 -3.09
CA LEU A 200 15.27 23.11 -4.09
C LEU A 200 16.68 22.83 -3.55
N ASN A 201 17.43 22.03 -4.29
CA ASN A 201 18.81 21.70 -3.99
C ASN A 201 19.68 22.98 -3.97
N ALA A 202 20.71 23.00 -3.13
CA ALA A 202 21.67 24.10 -3.08
C ALA A 202 22.58 24.14 -4.33
N ASP A 203 22.81 22.99 -4.96
CA ASP A 203 23.51 22.92 -6.25
C ASP A 203 22.59 23.40 -7.39
N ALA A 204 23.06 24.38 -8.17
CA ALA A 204 22.26 25.03 -9.21
C ALA A 204 21.82 24.07 -10.33
N THR A 205 22.68 23.10 -10.69
CA THR A 205 22.35 22.13 -11.75
C THR A 205 21.25 21.19 -11.27
N LEU A 206 21.37 20.71 -10.03
CA LEU A 206 20.34 19.85 -9.42
C LEU A 206 19.04 20.62 -9.19
N ALA A 207 19.11 21.90 -8.82
CA ALA A 207 17.95 22.76 -8.66
C ALA A 207 17.20 22.95 -9.99
N ASP A 208 17.91 23.18 -11.09
CA ASP A 208 17.32 23.30 -12.43
C ASP A 208 16.59 22.01 -12.85
N ASP A 209 17.17 20.84 -12.57
CA ASP A 209 16.55 19.56 -12.87
C ASP A 209 15.33 19.28 -11.98
N GLN A 210 15.41 19.58 -10.68
CA GLN A 210 14.24 19.52 -9.79
C GLN A 210 13.14 20.46 -10.25
N HIS A 211 13.49 21.66 -10.72
CA HIS A 211 12.52 22.61 -11.24
C HIS A 211 11.80 22.10 -12.49
N LYS A 212 12.50 21.38 -13.39
CA LYS A 212 11.86 20.70 -14.53
C LYS A 212 10.87 19.62 -14.07
N ILE A 213 11.22 18.84 -13.05
CA ILE A 213 10.32 17.83 -12.46
C ILE A 213 9.06 18.51 -11.90
N LEU A 214 9.22 19.59 -11.12
CA LEU A 214 8.09 20.33 -10.56
C LEU A 214 7.19 20.97 -11.63
N LYS A 215 7.75 21.43 -12.75
CA LYS A 215 6.96 21.88 -13.91
C LYS A 215 6.12 20.75 -14.50
N GLY A 216 6.69 19.55 -14.64
CA GLY A 216 5.95 18.36 -15.08
C GLY A 216 4.81 18.01 -14.13
N ILE A 217 5.08 18.04 -12.82
CA ILE A 217 4.07 17.83 -11.77
C ILE A 217 2.95 18.87 -11.87
N SER A 218 3.28 20.14 -12.09
CA SER A 218 2.28 21.21 -12.26
C SER A 218 1.32 20.89 -13.41
N SER A 219 1.84 20.42 -14.55
CA SER A 219 1.01 20.01 -15.68
C SER A 219 0.12 18.81 -15.37
N ILE A 220 0.60 17.85 -14.57
CA ILE A 220 -0.18 16.68 -14.14
C ILE A 220 -1.31 17.11 -13.21
N ILE A 221 -1.04 17.99 -12.24
CA ILE A 221 -2.03 18.54 -11.31
C ILE A 221 -3.14 19.27 -12.07
N ASP A 222 -2.77 20.14 -13.00
CA ASP A 222 -3.73 20.87 -13.84
C ASP A 222 -4.58 19.88 -14.67
N GLY A 223 -3.95 18.86 -15.25
CA GLY A 223 -4.62 17.78 -15.96
C GLY A 223 -5.64 17.03 -15.10
N ILE A 224 -5.27 16.61 -13.88
CA ILE A 224 -6.17 15.93 -12.95
C ILE A 224 -7.33 16.83 -12.53
N GLY A 225 -7.06 18.12 -12.25
CA GLY A 225 -8.10 19.09 -11.90
C GLY A 225 -9.10 19.32 -13.03
N ALA A 226 -8.61 19.43 -14.27
CA ALA A 226 -9.46 19.53 -15.45
C ALA A 226 -10.25 18.24 -15.69
N PHE A 227 -9.62 17.08 -15.53
CA PHE A 227 -10.24 15.77 -15.69
C PHE A 227 -11.41 15.61 -14.71
N ARG A 228 -11.20 15.88 -13.41
CA ARG A 228 -12.31 15.93 -12.43
C ARG A 228 -13.41 16.89 -12.86
N SER A 229 -13.07 18.08 -13.36
CA SER A 229 -14.08 19.09 -13.70
C SER A 229 -14.97 18.66 -14.88
N HIS A 230 -14.43 17.90 -15.83
CA HIS A 230 -15.18 17.46 -17.00
C HIS A 230 -15.92 16.13 -16.80
N ILE A 231 -15.36 15.21 -16.03
CA ILE A 231 -15.89 13.84 -15.93
C ILE A 231 -16.09 13.36 -14.49
N GLY A 232 -15.71 14.13 -13.48
CA GLY A 232 -15.86 13.74 -12.08
C GLY A 232 -17.33 13.68 -11.66
N SER A 233 -17.60 12.93 -10.59
CA SER A 233 -18.93 12.80 -9.99
C SER A 233 -19.29 13.94 -9.03
N ALA A 234 -18.37 14.89 -8.80
CA ALA A 234 -18.55 16.02 -7.87
C ALA A 234 -19.66 16.99 -8.29
N HIS A 235 -19.89 17.11 -9.60
CA HIS A 235 -21.02 17.86 -10.15
C HIS A 235 -21.96 16.81 -10.76
N GLY A 236 -23.25 16.84 -10.37
CA GLY A 236 -24.22 15.81 -10.73
C GLY A 236 -24.13 15.39 -12.21
N ARG A 237 -24.23 14.08 -12.45
CA ARG A 237 -24.11 13.52 -13.81
C ARG A 237 -25.30 13.98 -14.65
N GLY A 238 -25.04 14.65 -15.76
CA GLY A 238 -26.05 14.87 -16.79
C GLY A 238 -26.61 13.54 -17.31
N GLN A 239 -27.65 13.59 -18.17
CA GLN A 239 -28.30 12.36 -18.65
C GLN A 239 -27.34 11.38 -19.37
N ASN A 240 -26.24 11.89 -19.95
CA ASN A 240 -25.20 11.11 -20.61
C ASN A 240 -23.81 11.58 -20.14
N PRO A 241 -23.26 11.06 -19.03
CA PRO A 241 -21.90 11.39 -18.63
C PRO A 241 -20.90 10.88 -19.69
N PRO A 242 -19.77 11.58 -19.91
CA PRO A 242 -18.72 11.11 -20.80
C PRO A 242 -18.24 9.72 -20.37
N GLN A 243 -17.89 8.84 -21.31
CA GLN A 243 -17.33 7.53 -20.93
C GLN A 243 -15.87 7.68 -20.46
N ILE A 244 -15.50 6.89 -19.46
CA ILE A 244 -14.13 6.71 -18.99
C ILE A 244 -13.87 5.20 -18.84
N VAL A 245 -12.68 4.74 -19.21
CA VAL A 245 -12.27 3.36 -18.94
C VAL A 245 -11.43 3.26 -17.67
N VAL A 246 -11.46 2.08 -17.02
CA VAL A 246 -10.73 1.80 -15.77
C VAL A 246 -9.25 2.18 -15.85
N ALA A 247 -8.61 1.99 -17.00
CA ALA A 247 -7.20 2.33 -17.20
C ALA A 247 -6.92 3.84 -17.07
N GLU A 248 -7.83 4.69 -17.56
CA GLU A 248 -7.71 6.15 -17.48
C GLU A 248 -7.91 6.65 -16.04
N ALA A 249 -8.90 6.09 -15.33
CA ALA A 249 -9.08 6.38 -13.91
C ALA A 249 -7.85 5.95 -13.09
N ARG A 250 -7.28 4.78 -13.40
CA ARG A 250 -6.07 4.27 -12.75
C ARG A 250 -4.85 5.14 -13.01
N LEU A 251 -4.72 5.72 -14.20
CA LEU A 251 -3.68 6.70 -14.48
C LEU A 251 -3.80 7.92 -13.55
N ALA A 252 -5.00 8.50 -13.45
CA ALA A 252 -5.24 9.68 -12.60
C ALA A 252 -4.99 9.39 -11.11
N VAL A 253 -5.46 8.24 -10.62
CA VAL A 253 -5.26 7.79 -9.22
C VAL A 253 -3.77 7.55 -8.92
N ASN A 254 -3.05 6.86 -9.80
CA ASN A 254 -1.64 6.60 -9.55
C ASN A 254 -0.80 7.88 -9.60
N ALA A 255 -1.09 8.78 -10.55
CA ALA A 255 -0.43 10.07 -10.64
C ALA A 255 -0.68 10.95 -9.40
N SER A 256 -1.91 10.98 -8.89
CA SER A 256 -2.23 11.69 -7.65
C SER A 256 -1.50 11.11 -6.46
N HIS A 257 -1.44 9.78 -6.32
CA HIS A 257 -0.74 9.12 -5.24
C HIS A 257 0.76 9.42 -5.24
N THR A 258 1.42 9.39 -6.41
CA THR A 258 2.85 9.75 -6.51
C THR A 258 3.12 11.14 -5.97
N LEU A 259 2.28 12.12 -6.34
CA LEU A 259 2.40 13.48 -5.83
C LEU A 259 2.14 13.56 -4.32
N VAL A 260 1.06 12.96 -3.85
CA VAL A 260 0.69 13.01 -2.43
C VAL A 260 1.79 12.39 -1.57
N VAL A 261 2.37 11.27 -1.99
CA VAL A 261 3.49 10.66 -1.26
C VAL A 261 4.67 11.62 -1.18
N PHE A 262 5.04 12.29 -2.27
CA PHE A 262 6.11 13.29 -2.24
C PHE A 262 5.83 14.43 -1.25
N ILE A 263 4.59 14.94 -1.23
CA ILE A 263 4.19 15.99 -0.27
C ILE A 263 4.26 15.48 1.18
N MET A 264 3.82 14.24 1.40
CA MET A 264 3.92 13.60 2.72
C MET A 264 5.38 13.38 3.14
N ASP A 265 6.26 13.00 2.22
CA ASP A 265 7.70 12.91 2.47
C ASP A 265 8.27 14.26 2.94
N VAL A 266 7.95 15.35 2.26
CA VAL A 266 8.41 16.70 2.66
C VAL A 266 7.86 17.11 4.03
N ILE A 267 6.57 16.84 4.29
CA ILE A 267 5.92 17.08 5.59
C ILE A 267 6.63 16.34 6.74
N HIS A 268 7.11 15.13 6.49
CA HIS A 268 7.73 14.27 7.50
C HIS A 268 9.25 14.43 7.61
N ALA A 269 9.93 14.84 6.54
CA ALA A 269 11.34 15.17 6.55
C ALA A 269 11.62 16.42 7.38
N ASN A 270 10.69 17.38 7.40
CA ASN A 270 10.76 18.60 8.20
C ASN A 270 10.17 18.46 9.61
N LYS A 271 10.18 17.25 10.21
CA LYS A 271 9.92 17.11 11.64
C LYS A 271 11.05 17.81 12.41
N ILE A 272 10.67 18.92 13.07
CA ILE A 272 11.46 19.65 14.09
C ILE A 272 11.85 18.68 15.21
#